data_AF-A0A1E4PGG6-F1
#
_entry.id   AF-A0A1E4PGG6-F1
#
_cell.length_a   1.000
_cell.length_b   1.000
_cell.length_c   1.000
_cell.angle_alpha   90.00
_cell.angle_beta   90.00
_cell.angle_gamma   90.00
#
_symmetry.space_group_name_H-M   'P 1'
#
loop_
_entity.id
_entity.type
_entity.pdbx_description
1 polymer ?
#
loop_
_entity_poly.entity_id
_entity_poly.type
_entity_poly.pdbx_seq_one_letter_code
_entity_poly.pdbx_strand_id
1 'polypeptide(L)'
;MKTTRTLVAGALFAGLAGLGGSAWAMNSPAGIDILHGTRDGHAWQSGGFGSSEVAAMNRQATPYNLRLAFSEGRHNDYVTGLKLRIENEAGKPVFTLSGAGPLTDVALAPGQYKIVAAYHGVPRVDSVTLKKGEPLNLYLHWPKDEA
;
A
#
# COMPACT_ATOMS: atom_id res chain seq x y z
N MET A 1 3.16 73.53 0.45
CA MET A 1 3.33 74.15 1.79
C MET A 1 2.30 73.54 2.73
N LYS A 2 2.76 73.17 3.94
CA LYS A 2 2.00 73.14 5.21
C LYS A 2 1.07 71.92 5.41
N THR A 3 1.51 70.89 6.18
CA THR A 3 1.32 70.69 7.66
C THR A 3 -0.09 70.15 7.99
N THR A 4 -0.39 69.28 8.96
CA THR A 4 0.32 68.57 10.03
C THR A 4 -0.66 67.54 10.60
N ARG A 5 -0.09 66.52 11.25
CA ARG A 5 -0.64 65.33 11.93
C ARG A 5 -1.73 65.64 12.96
N THR A 6 -2.72 64.74 13.12
CA THR A 6 -3.28 64.38 14.44
C THR A 6 -3.92 62.98 14.39
N LEU A 7 -3.57 62.13 15.37
CA LEU A 7 -4.13 60.81 15.65
C LEU A 7 -5.37 60.96 16.55
N VAL A 8 -6.44 60.19 16.31
CA VAL A 8 -7.39 59.76 17.36
C VAL A 8 -7.83 58.32 17.08
N ALA A 9 -7.75 57.51 18.12
CA ALA A 9 -8.14 56.11 18.24
C ALA A 9 -9.66 55.92 18.30
N GLY A 10 -10.15 54.72 17.94
CA GLY A 10 -11.44 54.27 18.45
C GLY A 10 -12.23 53.29 17.59
N ALA A 11 -12.04 52.00 17.90
CA ALA A 11 -13.10 51.02 18.14
C ALA A 11 -13.80 50.29 16.96
N LEU A 12 -13.68 48.96 17.05
CA LEU A 12 -14.66 47.90 16.79
C LEU A 12 -14.96 47.50 15.34
N PHE A 13 -14.26 46.45 14.89
CA PHE A 13 -14.93 45.36 14.18
C PHE A 13 -14.41 44.02 14.68
N ALA A 14 -15.33 43.22 15.23
CA ALA A 14 -15.15 41.83 15.56
C ALA A 14 -15.00 41.01 14.27
N GLY A 15 -13.92 40.24 14.18
CA GLY A 15 -13.74 39.20 13.17
C GLY A 15 -13.35 37.89 13.86
N LEU A 16 -14.33 37.03 14.10
CA LEU A 16 -14.15 35.63 14.48
C LEU A 16 -13.42 34.89 13.35
N ALA A 17 -12.17 34.49 13.55
CA ALA A 17 -11.46 33.58 12.66
C ALA A 17 -11.33 32.20 13.33
N GLY A 18 -12.27 31.31 12.97
CA GLY A 18 -12.08 29.88 12.77
C GLY A 18 -11.34 29.06 13.83
N LEU A 19 -12.12 28.40 14.69
CA LEU A 19 -11.80 27.05 15.16
C LEU A 19 -11.90 26.08 13.97
N GLY A 20 -10.90 25.22 13.75
CA GLY A 20 -11.10 24.01 12.96
C GLY A 20 -9.96 23.66 12.01
N GLY A 21 -9.34 22.51 12.29
CA GLY A 21 -8.47 21.81 11.35
C GLY A 21 -7.14 21.45 11.97
N SER A 22 -7.11 20.40 12.78
CA SER A 22 -5.88 19.69 13.10
C SER A 22 -5.20 19.33 11.78
N ALA A 23 -4.15 20.07 11.41
CA ALA A 23 -3.20 19.62 10.42
C ALA A 23 -2.47 18.45 11.07
N TRP A 24 -3.03 17.24 10.93
CA TRP A 24 -2.23 16.03 11.07
C TRP A 24 -1.19 16.10 9.96
N ALA A 25 -0.04 16.68 10.29
CA ALA A 25 1.17 16.44 9.55
C ALA A 25 1.38 14.92 9.61
N MET A 26 0.95 14.21 8.58
CA MET A 26 1.33 12.83 8.36
C MET A 26 2.83 12.87 8.06
N ASN A 27 3.61 12.82 9.14
CA ASN A 27 5.03 12.54 9.12
C ASN A 27 5.19 11.17 8.48
N SER A 28 5.32 11.14 7.15
CA SER A 28 5.86 9.96 6.47
C SER A 28 7.26 9.78 7.03
N PRO A 29 7.58 8.67 7.71
CA PRO A 29 8.92 8.46 8.22
C PRO A 29 9.87 8.50 7.02
N ALA A 30 10.71 9.53 6.97
CA ALA A 30 11.73 9.68 5.96
C ALA A 30 12.59 8.41 5.93
N GLY A 31 12.66 7.75 4.77
CA GLY A 31 13.62 6.67 4.50
C GLY A 31 13.08 5.24 4.40
N ILE A 32 11.77 5.01 4.41
CA ILE A 32 11.18 3.69 4.15
C ILE A 32 10.40 3.75 2.84
N ASP A 33 10.91 3.12 1.78
CA ASP A 33 10.28 3.10 0.45
C ASP A 33 9.25 1.95 0.38
N ILE A 34 8.01 2.25 0.77
CA ILE A 34 6.86 1.36 0.54
C ILE A 34 6.01 1.98 -0.54
N LEU A 35 5.81 1.24 -1.62
CA LEU A 35 4.86 1.62 -2.65
C LEU A 35 3.45 1.34 -2.14
N HIS A 36 2.54 2.28 -2.28
CA HIS A 36 1.13 2.07 -1.94
C HIS A 36 0.20 2.85 -2.85
N GLY A 37 -1.09 2.55 -2.77
CA GLY A 37 -2.12 3.37 -3.38
C GLY A 37 -3.44 2.63 -3.52
N THR A 38 -4.25 3.08 -4.48
CA THR A 38 -5.50 2.42 -4.87
C THR A 38 -5.43 2.11 -6.35
N ARG A 39 -5.83 0.90 -6.73
CA ARG A 39 -5.93 0.48 -8.13
C ARG A 39 -7.19 -0.32 -8.33
N ASP A 40 -7.97 0.03 -9.35
CA ASP A 40 -9.25 -0.62 -9.66
C ASP A 40 -10.21 -0.68 -8.45
N GLY A 41 -10.13 0.31 -7.55
CA GLY A 41 -10.92 0.37 -6.31
C GLY A 41 -10.34 -0.41 -5.12
N HIS A 42 -9.20 -1.07 -5.29
CA HIS A 42 -8.53 -1.88 -4.27
C HIS A 42 -7.31 -1.15 -3.70
N ALA A 43 -7.28 -0.97 -2.39
CA ALA A 43 -6.09 -0.46 -1.70
C ALA A 43 -4.99 -1.53 -1.74
N TRP A 44 -3.74 -1.10 -1.92
CA TRP A 44 -2.60 -1.99 -1.97
C TRP A 44 -1.34 -1.32 -1.42
N GLN A 45 -0.40 -2.14 -0.95
CA GLN A 45 0.97 -1.74 -0.66
C GLN A 45 1.96 -2.84 -1.03
N SER A 46 3.21 -2.49 -1.31
CA SER A 46 4.27 -3.39 -1.72
C SER A 46 5.63 -2.90 -1.20
N GLY A 47 6.42 -3.80 -0.65
CA GLY A 47 7.72 -3.53 -0.05
C GLY A 47 8.22 -4.77 0.69
N GLY A 48 8.90 -4.58 1.80
CA GLY A 48 9.30 -5.68 2.69
C GLY A 48 10.70 -6.24 2.39
N PHE A 49 11.55 -5.45 1.73
CA PHE A 49 12.96 -5.79 1.55
C PHE A 49 13.74 -5.72 2.87
N GLY A 50 13.37 -4.76 3.73
CA GLY A 50 13.98 -4.58 5.06
C GLY A 50 12.98 -4.70 6.20
N SER A 51 13.47 -5.01 7.40
CA SER A 51 12.65 -5.09 8.62
C SER A 51 11.88 -3.80 8.93
N SER A 52 12.48 -2.64 8.62
CA SER A 52 11.83 -1.33 8.76
C SER A 52 10.60 -1.19 7.86
N GLU A 53 10.69 -1.65 6.61
CA GLU A 53 9.56 -1.67 5.67
C GLU A 53 8.47 -2.60 6.15
N VAL A 54 8.82 -3.82 6.56
CA VAL A 54 7.85 -4.78 7.11
C VAL A 54 7.13 -4.17 8.32
N ALA A 55 7.86 -3.53 9.24
CA ALA A 55 7.28 -2.86 10.39
C ALA A 55 6.35 -1.70 9.99
N ALA A 56 6.70 -0.92 8.98
CA ALA A 56 5.85 0.16 8.48
C ALA A 56 4.61 -0.37 7.76
N MET A 57 4.72 -1.43 6.95
CA MET A 57 3.57 -2.10 6.32
C MET A 57 2.60 -2.65 7.37
N ASN A 58 3.11 -3.19 8.49
CA ASN A 58 2.30 -3.71 9.59
C ASN A 58 1.60 -2.61 10.43
N ARG A 59 2.07 -1.36 10.37
CA ARG A 59 1.49 -0.23 11.12
C ARG A 59 0.36 0.48 10.38
N GLN A 60 0.12 0.15 9.12
CA GLN A 60 -0.96 0.75 8.34
C GLN A 60 -2.33 0.35 8.90
N ALA A 61 -3.22 1.33 9.06
CA ALA A 61 -4.59 1.11 9.53
C ALA A 61 -5.52 0.50 8.47
N THR A 62 -5.06 0.39 7.22
CA THR A 62 -5.82 -0.21 6.12
C THR A 62 -6.05 -1.70 6.40
N PRO A 63 -7.29 -2.20 6.31
CA PRO A 63 -7.62 -3.59 6.59
C PRO A 63 -7.30 -4.47 5.38
N TYR A 64 -6.01 -4.59 5.04
CA TYR A 64 -5.59 -5.56 4.03
C TYR A 64 -5.98 -6.97 4.48
N ASN A 65 -6.62 -7.72 3.59
CA ASN A 65 -7.10 -9.07 3.88
C ASN A 65 -6.38 -10.15 3.06
N LEU A 66 -5.46 -9.75 2.18
CA LEU A 66 -4.55 -10.64 1.49
C LEU A 66 -3.13 -10.07 1.58
N ARG A 67 -2.21 -10.87 2.11
CA ARG A 67 -0.76 -10.63 2.06
C ARG A 67 -0.11 -11.71 1.22
N LEU A 68 0.68 -11.28 0.25
CA LEU A 68 1.47 -12.12 -0.62
C LEU A 68 2.94 -12.00 -0.21
N ALA A 69 3.61 -13.14 -0.10
CA ALA A 69 5.05 -13.21 0.13
C ALA A 69 5.69 -14.03 -1.00
N PHE A 70 6.77 -13.51 -1.59
CA PHE A 70 7.41 -14.11 -2.75
C PHE A 70 8.85 -14.49 -2.45
N SER A 71 9.22 -15.74 -2.75
CA SER A 71 10.59 -16.22 -2.56
C SER A 71 11.06 -17.18 -3.65
N GLU A 72 12.36 -17.40 -3.73
CA GLU A 72 12.99 -18.38 -4.62
C GLU A 72 14.03 -19.26 -3.91
N GLY A 73 14.35 -20.39 -4.54
CA GLY A 73 15.49 -21.23 -4.19
C GLY A 73 15.40 -21.92 -2.83
N ARG A 74 16.37 -22.78 -2.52
CA ARG A 74 16.33 -23.58 -1.27
C ARG A 74 16.37 -22.74 0.00
N HIS A 75 16.91 -21.53 -0.08
CA HIS A 75 17.06 -20.61 1.04
C HIS A 75 15.87 -19.66 1.25
N ASN A 76 14.84 -19.74 0.40
CA ASN A 76 13.70 -18.81 0.41
C ASN A 76 14.13 -17.35 0.26
N ASP A 77 15.06 -17.10 -0.66
CA ASP A 77 15.52 -15.75 -0.95
C ASP A 77 14.35 -14.90 -1.44
N TYR A 78 14.17 -13.71 -0.88
CA TYR A 78 13.08 -12.83 -1.27
C TYR A 78 13.28 -12.29 -2.70
N VAL A 79 12.21 -12.32 -3.48
CA VAL A 79 12.23 -11.85 -4.88
C VAL A 79 11.43 -10.57 -5.05
N THR A 80 11.82 -9.76 -6.04
CA THR A 80 11.17 -8.49 -6.38
C THR A 80 10.95 -8.39 -7.88
N GLY A 81 10.28 -7.34 -8.34
CA GLY A 81 10.17 -7.06 -9.77
C GLY A 81 9.17 -7.94 -10.51
N LEU A 82 8.36 -8.74 -9.80
CA LEU A 82 7.46 -9.71 -10.40
C LEU A 82 6.14 -9.09 -10.86
N LYS A 83 5.52 -9.75 -11.84
CA LYS A 83 4.21 -9.35 -12.39
C LYS A 83 3.12 -10.07 -11.63
N LEU A 84 2.33 -9.34 -10.86
CA LEU A 84 1.19 -9.85 -10.12
C LEU A 84 -0.12 -9.51 -10.84
N ARG A 85 -1.01 -10.48 -10.94
CA ARG A 85 -2.37 -10.34 -11.45
C ARG A 85 -3.32 -11.17 -10.59
N ILE A 86 -4.40 -10.56 -10.15
CA ILE A 86 -5.45 -11.21 -9.37
C ILE A 86 -6.72 -11.21 -10.22
N GLU A 87 -7.27 -12.40 -10.44
CA GLU A 87 -8.54 -12.58 -11.13
C GLU A 87 -9.63 -12.93 -10.12
N ASN A 88 -10.86 -12.47 -10.38
CA ASN A 88 -12.02 -12.94 -9.65
C ASN A 88 -12.48 -14.33 -10.14
N GLU A 89 -13.52 -14.88 -9.52
CA GLU A 89 -14.11 -16.18 -9.89
C GLU A 89 -14.56 -16.27 -11.37
N ALA A 90 -14.93 -15.15 -11.99
CA ALA A 90 -15.30 -15.09 -13.40
C ALA A 90 -14.08 -15.03 -14.36
N GLY A 91 -12.85 -15.11 -13.84
CA GLY A 91 -11.61 -15.00 -14.61
C GLY A 91 -11.26 -13.57 -15.05
N LYS A 92 -11.99 -12.55 -14.57
CA LYS A 92 -11.70 -11.15 -14.90
C LYS A 92 -10.57 -10.64 -14.02
N PRO A 93 -9.53 -10.00 -14.57
CA PRO A 93 -8.51 -9.33 -13.76
C PRO A 93 -9.14 -8.16 -12.99
N VAL A 94 -8.99 -8.18 -11.67
CA VAL A 94 -9.48 -7.13 -10.76
C VAL A 94 -8.35 -6.34 -10.11
N PHE A 95 -7.12 -6.87 -10.15
CA PHE A 95 -5.95 -6.15 -9.69
C PHE A 95 -4.72 -6.61 -10.48
N THR A 96 -3.88 -5.67 -10.88
CA THR A 96 -2.58 -5.94 -11.49
C THR A 96 -1.50 -5.07 -10.86
N LEU A 97 -0.30 -5.59 -10.69
CA LEU A 97 0.86 -4.84 -10.22
C LEU A 97 2.09 -5.34 -10.95
N SER A 98 2.76 -4.42 -11.66
CA SER A 98 4.08 -4.69 -12.23
C SER A 98 5.13 -4.25 -11.22
N GLY A 99 6.12 -5.09 -10.96
CA GLY A 99 7.19 -4.77 -10.02
C GLY A 99 6.80 -4.95 -8.56
N ALA A 100 5.98 -5.96 -8.23
CA ALA A 100 5.70 -6.30 -6.84
C ALA A 100 7.00 -6.67 -6.10
N GLY A 101 7.12 -6.18 -4.86
CA GLY A 101 8.22 -6.44 -3.94
C GLY A 101 7.99 -7.73 -3.14
N PRO A 102 8.91 -8.08 -2.22
CA PRO A 102 8.88 -9.36 -1.49
C PRO A 102 7.58 -9.61 -0.75
N LEU A 103 6.99 -8.55 -0.22
CA LEU A 103 5.68 -8.54 0.41
C LEU A 103 4.76 -7.60 -0.37
N THR A 104 3.54 -8.05 -0.63
CA THR A 104 2.48 -7.21 -1.23
C THR A 104 1.17 -7.46 -0.51
N ASP A 105 0.54 -6.41 -0.02
CA ASP A 105 -0.77 -6.46 0.60
C ASP A 105 -1.83 -5.87 -0.32
N VAL A 106 -2.99 -6.50 -0.38
CA VAL A 106 -4.14 -6.05 -1.18
C VAL A 106 -5.42 -6.16 -0.36
N ALA A 107 -6.26 -5.14 -0.45
CA ALA A 107 -7.60 -5.13 0.13
C ALA A 107 -8.63 -5.49 -0.95
N LEU A 108 -9.19 -6.69 -0.84
CA LEU A 108 -10.18 -7.24 -1.78
C LEU A 108 -11.51 -7.48 -1.06
N ALA A 109 -12.62 -7.45 -1.79
CA ALA A 109 -13.90 -7.89 -1.24
C ALA A 109 -13.83 -9.39 -0.89
N PRO A 110 -14.57 -9.87 0.13
CA PRO A 110 -14.68 -11.31 0.38
C PRO A 110 -15.15 -12.06 -0.87
N GLY A 111 -14.53 -13.20 -1.19
CA GLY A 111 -14.79 -13.94 -2.41
C GLY A 111 -13.65 -14.88 -2.80
N GLN A 112 -13.82 -15.56 -3.93
CA GLN A 112 -12.83 -16.44 -4.52
C GLN A 112 -11.99 -15.69 -5.55
N TYR A 113 -10.67 -15.89 -5.49
CA TYR A 113 -9.71 -15.25 -6.38
C TYR A 113 -8.64 -16.22 -6.85
N LYS A 114 -8.17 -16.01 -8.08
CA LYS A 114 -6.99 -16.67 -8.62
C LYS A 114 -5.83 -15.69 -8.65
N ILE A 115 -4.77 -16.02 -7.92
CA ILE A 115 -3.54 -15.25 -7.85
C ILE A 115 -2.59 -15.79 -8.92
N VAL A 116 -2.15 -14.92 -9.81
CA VAL A 116 -1.18 -15.22 -10.87
C VAL A 116 0.01 -14.30 -10.70
N ALA A 117 1.10 -14.84 -10.18
CA ALA A 117 2.36 -14.12 -10.04
C ALA A 117 3.38 -14.70 -11.03
N ALA A 118 4.11 -13.86 -11.77
CA ALA A 118 5.13 -14.31 -12.69
C ALA A 118 6.47 -13.65 -12.38
N TYR A 119 7.47 -14.49 -12.18
CA TYR A 119 8.85 -14.09 -11.88
C TYR A 119 9.78 -14.68 -12.94
N HIS A 120 10.61 -13.84 -13.57
CA HIS A 120 11.40 -14.19 -14.77
C HIS A 120 10.63 -14.97 -15.86
N GLY A 121 9.35 -14.64 -16.05
CA GLY A 121 8.50 -15.30 -17.05
C GLY A 121 7.93 -16.66 -16.62
N VAL A 122 8.28 -17.16 -15.43
CA VAL A 122 7.71 -18.39 -14.87
C VAL A 122 6.49 -18.04 -14.01
N PRO A 123 5.26 -18.39 -14.43
CA PRO A 123 4.06 -18.12 -13.66
C PRO A 123 3.88 -19.13 -12.51
N ARG A 124 3.40 -18.63 -11.38
CA ARG A 124 2.79 -19.39 -10.28
C ARG A 124 1.35 -18.96 -10.16
N VAL A 125 0.48 -19.96 -10.02
CA VAL A 125 -0.96 -19.78 -9.93
C VAL A 125 -1.44 -20.46 -8.66
N ASP A 126 -2.22 -19.73 -7.87
CA ASP A 126 -2.89 -20.26 -6.68
C ASP A 126 -4.31 -19.72 -6.59
N SER A 127 -5.20 -20.47 -5.95
CA SER A 127 -6.60 -20.10 -5.75
C SER A 127 -6.85 -19.89 -4.26
N VAL A 128 -7.38 -18.72 -3.90
CA VAL A 128 -7.63 -18.34 -2.52
C VAL A 128 -9.08 -17.94 -2.30
N THR A 129 -9.59 -18.19 -1.10
CA THR A 129 -10.89 -17.70 -0.65
C THR A 129 -10.69 -16.70 0.47
N LEU A 130 -11.09 -15.45 0.24
CA LEU A 130 -11.03 -14.39 1.23
C LEU A 130 -12.35 -14.29 1.97
N LYS A 131 -12.30 -14.36 3.30
CA LYS A 131 -13.47 -14.21 4.17
C LYS A 131 -13.42 -12.88 4.89
N LYS A 132 -14.59 -12.40 5.31
CA LYS A 132 -14.71 -11.14 6.05
C LYS A 132 -14.02 -11.29 7.41
N GLY A 133 -13.06 -10.40 7.69
CA GLY A 133 -12.35 -10.37 8.98
C GLY A 133 -11.28 -11.45 9.18
N GLU A 134 -10.95 -12.21 8.13
CA GLU A 134 -9.92 -13.25 8.17
C GLU A 134 -8.84 -12.92 7.14
N PRO A 135 -7.77 -12.21 7.54
CA PRO A 135 -6.64 -11.96 6.67
C PRO A 135 -5.96 -13.27 6.27
N LEU A 136 -5.59 -13.39 4.99
CA LEU A 136 -4.91 -14.55 4.45
C LEU A 136 -3.48 -14.17 4.05
N ASN A 137 -2.51 -15.00 4.46
CA ASN A 137 -1.15 -14.95 3.96
C ASN A 137 -0.95 -16.06 2.94
N LEU A 138 -0.56 -15.70 1.72
CA LEU A 138 -0.20 -16.64 0.67
C LEU A 138 1.29 -16.50 0.35
N TYR A 139 1.99 -17.64 0.36
CA TYR A 139 3.41 -17.73 0.07
C TYR A 139 3.61 -18.36 -1.30
N LEU A 140 4.25 -17.63 -2.20
CA LEU A 140 4.52 -18.08 -3.56
C LEU A 140 6.02 -18.29 -3.72
N HIS A 141 6.39 -19.53 -4.02
CA HIS A 141 7.78 -19.96 -4.08
C HIS A 141 8.18 -20.46 -5.47
N TRP A 142 9.35 -20.05 -5.94
CA TRP A 142 9.94 -20.54 -7.18
C TRP A 142 11.17 -21.42 -6.91
N PRO A 143 11.30 -22.58 -7.58
CA PRO A 143 12.55 -23.29 -7.60
C PRO A 143 13.59 -22.43 -8.31
N LYS A 144 14.79 -22.39 -7.75
CA LYS A 144 15.97 -21.81 -8.39
C LYS A 144 16.86 -22.99 -8.76
N ASP A 145 16.91 -23.30 -10.06
CA ASP A 145 17.81 -24.33 -10.56
C ASP A 145 19.23 -23.76 -10.47
N GLU A 146 20.02 -24.29 -9.54
CA GLU A 146 21.47 -24.09 -9.51
C GLU A 146 22.05 -25.00 -10.58
N ALA A 147 22.42 -24.43 -11.73
CA ALA A 147 23.16 -25.14 -12.78
C ALA A 147 24.59 -25.47 -12.33
#